data_AF-A0A7C8CPI5-F1
#
_entry.id   AF-A0A7C8CPI5-F1
#
_cell.length_a   1.000
_cell.length_b   1.000
_cell.length_c   1.000
_cell.angle_alpha   90.00
_cell.angle_beta   90.00
_cell.angle_gamma   90.00
#
_symmetry.space_group_name_H-M   'P 1'
#
loop_
_entity.id
_entity.type
_entity.pdbx_description
1 polymer ?
#
loop_
_entity_poly.entity_id
_entity_poly.type
_entity_poly.pdbx_seq_one_letter_code
_entity_poly.pdbx_strand_id
1 'polypeptide(L)'
;MSVDLRTRVDSEQAPVEAGSFFLETLPALLDAHHDFIAPGARELPITDFCVECEGEAWTLTWANDRVAVTQGHSGGPRVRLSGEQLMDLVNDQSTPVALMSNNLLDMPEGGLPDFLNWWLVLRAALDGRRIHARGDVTFTEAERRSFSLDDSDETMRGFLEEYGYLHIRGIFSEAEMAAVEADFPVAAPHFEKGDPRAWFATTKDGREELVRMEGFDRYSEVSRELIDKPGFQRIGGIPGLSHSQASRKPGTRIGALSKPIGVVKGISDVPWHKDCSLGRHSYECCNLTVG
;
A
#
# COMPACT_ATOMS: atom_id res chain seq x y z
N MET A 1 3.33 20.70 -1.24
CA MET A 1 3.43 19.60 -0.26
C MET A 1 4.07 18.45 -1.01
N SER A 2 5.24 17.92 -0.65
CA SER A 2 5.85 16.87 -1.46
C SER A 2 5.01 15.59 -1.48
N VAL A 3 4.95 14.90 -2.62
CA VAL A 3 4.43 13.52 -2.68
C VAL A 3 5.42 12.48 -2.11
N ASP A 4 6.68 12.89 -1.87
CA ASP A 4 7.63 12.07 -1.13
C ASP A 4 7.35 12.15 0.36
N LEU A 5 6.72 11.10 0.89
CA LEU A 5 6.40 10.96 2.31
C LEU A 5 7.35 9.98 3.02
N ARG A 6 8.48 9.60 2.41
CA ARG A 6 9.42 8.67 3.04
C ARG A 6 10.03 9.31 4.29
N THR A 7 10.14 8.50 5.33
CA THR A 7 10.76 8.88 6.61
C THR A 7 11.93 7.97 6.98
N ARG A 8 12.13 6.90 6.21
CA ARG A 8 13.14 5.86 6.45
C ARG A 8 13.87 5.54 5.15
N VAL A 9 15.09 5.03 5.30
CA VAL A 9 15.92 4.49 4.22
C VAL A 9 16.33 3.07 4.59
N ASP A 10 16.66 2.24 3.61
CA ASP A 10 17.16 0.89 3.89
C ASP A 10 18.50 0.99 4.63
N SER A 11 18.48 0.54 5.88
CA SER A 11 19.64 0.42 6.76
C SER A 11 19.43 -0.76 7.70
N GLU A 12 20.48 -1.12 8.44
CA GLU A 12 20.32 -2.03 9.57
C GLU A 12 19.27 -1.46 10.54
N GLN A 13 18.30 -2.29 10.91
CA GLN A 13 17.22 -1.90 11.81
C GLN A 13 17.62 -2.22 13.23
N ALA A 14 17.31 -1.32 14.15
CA ALA A 14 17.51 -1.60 15.57
C ALA A 14 16.62 -2.79 15.98
N PRO A 15 17.15 -3.74 16.77
CA PRO A 15 16.35 -4.83 17.29
C PRO A 15 15.22 -4.28 18.15
N VAL A 16 14.06 -4.94 18.08
CA VAL A 16 12.89 -4.59 18.89
C VAL A 16 12.72 -5.67 19.94
N GLU A 17 13.00 -5.32 21.19
CA GLU A 17 12.66 -6.15 22.35
C GLU A 17 11.25 -5.76 22.81
N ALA A 18 10.36 -6.75 22.95
CA ALA A 18 8.93 -6.52 23.13
C ALA A 18 8.61 -5.79 24.45
N GLY A 19 9.25 -6.17 25.56
CA GLY A 19 9.04 -5.56 26.87
C GLY A 19 9.38 -4.07 26.88
N SER A 20 10.61 -3.70 26.51
CA SER A 20 11.06 -2.31 26.41
C SER A 20 10.26 -1.54 25.34
N PHE A 21 9.88 -2.19 24.24
CA PHE A 21 9.03 -1.56 23.24
C PHE A 21 7.67 -1.15 23.83
N PHE A 22 6.92 -2.09 24.41
CA PHE A 22 5.56 -1.82 24.88
C PHE A 22 5.51 -1.01 26.19
N LEU A 23 6.51 -1.13 27.07
CA LEU A 23 6.50 -0.47 28.38
C LEU A 23 7.24 0.86 28.42
N GLU A 24 8.13 1.13 27.46
CA GLU A 24 8.97 2.34 27.48
C GLU A 24 8.85 3.12 26.16
N THR A 25 9.15 2.47 25.03
CA THR A 25 9.26 3.16 23.73
C THR A 25 7.91 3.61 23.19
N LEU A 26 6.95 2.69 23.08
CA LEU A 26 5.63 2.97 22.51
C LEU A 26 4.85 3.98 23.35
N PRO A 27 4.78 3.89 24.70
CA PRO A 27 4.11 4.91 25.51
C PRO A 27 4.68 6.33 25.29
N ALA A 28 6.01 6.47 25.24
CA ALA A 28 6.65 7.76 25.00
C ALA A 28 6.29 8.35 23.63
N LEU A 29 6.21 7.50 22.59
CA LEU A 29 5.81 7.91 21.24
C LEU A 29 4.31 8.26 21.16
N LEU A 30 3.45 7.50 21.84
CA LEU A 30 2.01 7.78 21.92
C LEU A 30 1.74 9.15 22.57
N ASP A 31 2.50 9.49 23.61
CA ASP A 31 2.41 10.80 24.24
C ASP A 31 2.99 11.91 23.35
N ALA A 32 4.15 11.69 22.74
CA ALA A 32 4.81 12.67 21.87
C ALA A 32 4.00 13.01 20.62
N HIS A 33 3.27 12.04 20.06
CA HIS A 33 2.48 12.19 18.84
C HIS A 33 0.97 12.24 19.10
N HIS A 34 0.55 12.58 20.32
CA HIS A 34 -0.86 12.63 20.72
C HIS A 34 -1.74 13.46 19.77
N ASP A 35 -1.25 14.64 19.34
CA ASP A 35 -1.97 15.54 18.44
C ASP A 35 -2.18 14.96 17.02
N PHE A 36 -1.34 14.00 16.61
CA PHE A 36 -1.49 13.27 15.34
C PHE A 36 -2.43 12.07 15.46
N ILE A 37 -2.62 11.54 16.66
CA ILE A 37 -3.44 10.36 16.92
C ILE A 37 -4.88 10.76 17.24
N ALA A 38 -5.07 11.65 18.21
CA ALA A 38 -6.35 11.81 18.88
C ALA A 38 -7.51 12.26 17.99
N PRO A 39 -7.34 13.22 17.05
CA PRO A 39 -8.45 13.64 16.20
C PRO A 39 -9.04 12.49 15.37
N GLY A 40 -8.20 11.69 14.72
CA GLY A 40 -8.64 10.57 13.89
C GLY A 40 -9.06 9.34 14.71
N ALA A 41 -8.33 9.02 15.79
CA ALA A 41 -8.63 7.87 16.64
C ALA A 41 -10.03 7.92 17.26
N ARG A 42 -10.54 9.11 17.60
CA ARG A 42 -11.91 9.31 18.11
C ARG A 42 -13.01 8.87 17.14
N GLU A 43 -12.73 8.84 15.85
CA GLU A 43 -13.69 8.43 14.81
C GLU A 43 -13.60 6.92 14.50
N LEU A 44 -12.62 6.21 15.06
CA LEU A 44 -12.41 4.79 14.82
C LEU A 44 -13.14 3.95 15.88
N PRO A 45 -13.66 2.76 15.53
CA PRO A 45 -14.20 1.82 16.50
C PRO A 45 -13.07 1.07 17.22
N ILE A 46 -12.33 1.78 18.06
CA ILE A 46 -11.22 1.23 18.85
C ILE A 46 -11.75 0.60 20.14
N THR A 47 -11.41 -0.67 20.35
CA THR A 47 -11.59 -1.42 21.60
C THR A 47 -10.22 -1.82 22.17
N ASP A 48 -10.20 -2.38 23.37
CA ASP A 48 -8.98 -2.98 23.91
C ASP A 48 -8.39 -4.00 22.94
N PHE A 49 -7.08 -3.96 22.73
CA PHE A 49 -6.39 -4.84 21.79
C PHE A 49 -5.11 -5.38 22.40
N CYS A 50 -5.00 -6.70 22.43
CA CYS A 50 -3.88 -7.40 23.02
C CYS A 50 -2.87 -7.82 21.95
N VAL A 51 -1.60 -7.51 22.19
CA VAL A 51 -0.48 -8.07 21.43
C VAL A 51 0.24 -9.07 22.31
N GLU A 52 0.34 -10.32 21.86
CA GLU A 52 1.11 -11.39 22.49
C GLU A 52 2.37 -11.64 21.66
N CYS A 53 3.55 -11.60 22.27
CA CYS A 53 4.84 -11.82 21.63
C CYS A 53 5.74 -12.66 22.55
N GLU A 54 6.29 -13.76 22.05
CA GLU A 54 7.19 -14.66 22.80
C GLU A 54 6.63 -15.11 24.18
N GLY A 55 5.31 -15.25 24.30
CA GLY A 55 4.62 -15.69 25.52
C GLY A 55 4.30 -14.59 26.53
N GLU A 56 4.70 -13.35 26.27
CA GLU A 56 4.28 -12.17 27.01
C GLU A 56 3.16 -11.43 26.28
N ALA A 57 2.32 -10.69 27.02
CA ALA A 57 1.19 -9.98 26.46
C ALA A 57 1.13 -8.53 26.95
N TRP A 58 0.67 -7.63 26.09
CA TRP A 58 0.42 -6.23 26.41
C TRP A 58 -0.92 -5.80 25.81
N THR A 59 -1.75 -5.14 26.60
CA THR A 59 -3.03 -4.59 26.15
C THR A 59 -2.87 -3.10 25.87
N LEU A 60 -3.28 -2.69 24.67
CA LEU A 60 -3.49 -1.31 24.28
C LEU A 60 -4.95 -0.94 24.55
N THR A 61 -5.17 0.15 25.29
CA THR A 61 -6.51 0.65 25.62
C THR A 61 -6.63 2.11 25.22
N TRP A 62 -7.72 2.46 24.53
CA TRP A 62 -8.09 3.84 24.26
C TRP A 62 -9.02 4.37 25.35
N ALA A 63 -8.54 5.30 26.17
CA ALA A 63 -9.32 5.90 27.27
C ALA A 63 -8.99 7.39 27.43
N ASN A 64 -10.02 8.22 27.62
CA ASN A 64 -9.89 9.67 27.84
C ASN A 64 -9.00 10.36 26.80
N ASP A 65 -9.23 10.05 25.52
CA ASP A 65 -8.45 10.53 24.37
C ASP A 65 -6.98 10.16 24.36
N ARG A 66 -6.56 9.15 25.13
CA ARG A 66 -5.18 8.67 25.18
C ARG A 66 -5.13 7.16 25.01
N VAL A 67 -3.97 6.69 24.57
CA VAL A 67 -3.65 5.26 24.57
C VAL A 67 -2.89 4.95 25.86
N ALA A 68 -3.36 3.96 26.61
CA ALA A 68 -2.61 3.34 27.68
C ALA A 68 -2.07 1.97 27.21
N VAL A 69 -0.89 1.61 27.68
CA VAL A 69 -0.31 0.27 27.48
C VAL A 69 -0.14 -0.38 28.86
N THR A 70 -0.68 -1.58 29.03
CA THR A 70 -0.53 -2.35 30.28
C THR A 70 -0.04 -3.75 29.97
N GLN A 71 0.88 -4.27 30.79
CA GLN A 71 1.29 -5.66 30.69
C GLN A 71 0.12 -6.59 31.09
N GLY A 72 0.00 -7.71 30.38
CA GLY A 72 -1.06 -8.70 30.51
C GLY A 72 -2.17 -8.54 29.48
N HIS A 73 -3.04 -9.54 29.43
CA HIS A 73 -4.25 -9.58 28.62
C HIS A 73 -5.46 -9.14 29.48
N SER A 74 -6.12 -8.03 29.14
CA SER A 74 -7.34 -7.57 29.85
C SER A 74 -8.66 -8.01 29.22
N GLY A 75 -8.63 -8.66 28.06
CA GLY A 75 -9.79 -9.11 27.28
C GLY A 75 -9.77 -8.52 25.86
N GLY A 76 -10.71 -8.94 25.01
CA GLY A 76 -10.89 -8.38 23.67
C GLY A 76 -10.07 -9.07 22.58
N PRO A 77 -10.02 -8.47 21.37
CA PRO A 77 -9.19 -8.95 20.28
C PRO A 77 -7.72 -9.14 20.66
N ARG A 78 -7.12 -10.20 20.16
CA ARG A 78 -5.71 -10.55 20.42
C ARG A 78 -5.03 -10.97 19.13
N VAL A 79 -3.82 -10.43 18.90
CA VAL A 79 -2.89 -10.91 17.89
C VAL A 79 -1.68 -11.57 18.55
N ARG A 80 -1.21 -12.68 17.99
CA ARG A 80 0.06 -13.31 18.34
C ARG A 80 1.09 -13.00 17.27
N LEU A 81 2.27 -12.58 17.71
CA LEU A 81 3.38 -12.23 16.84
C LEU A 81 4.64 -12.97 17.32
N SER A 82 5.49 -13.40 16.40
CA SER A 82 6.89 -13.67 16.72
C SER A 82 7.65 -12.36 16.92
N GLY A 83 8.83 -12.42 17.56
CA GLY A 83 9.72 -11.26 17.67
C GLY A 83 10.07 -10.64 16.31
N GLU A 84 10.24 -11.46 15.26
CA GLU A 84 10.49 -10.99 13.89
C GLU A 84 9.28 -10.24 13.31
N GLN A 85 8.06 -10.78 13.47
CA GLN A 85 6.84 -10.10 13.01
C GLN A 85 6.61 -8.78 13.73
N LEU A 86 6.88 -8.71 15.04
CA LEU A 86 6.82 -7.45 15.80
C LEU A 86 7.85 -6.45 15.27
N MET A 87 9.10 -6.88 15.07
CA MET A 87 10.16 -6.03 14.52
C MET A 87 9.78 -5.48 13.14
N ASP A 88 9.26 -6.33 12.26
CA ASP A 88 8.81 -5.94 10.93
C ASP A 88 7.65 -4.95 10.97
N LEU A 89 6.67 -5.16 11.85
CA LEU A 89 5.57 -4.22 12.04
C LEU A 89 6.10 -2.88 12.54
N VAL A 90 6.91 -2.86 13.59
CA VAL A 90 7.46 -1.61 14.17
C VAL A 90 8.25 -0.83 13.13
N ASN A 91 9.08 -1.51 12.35
CA ASN A 91 9.92 -0.91 11.31
C ASN A 91 9.24 -0.75 9.95
N ASP A 92 7.93 -0.93 9.86
CA ASP A 92 7.12 -0.81 8.64
C ASP A 92 7.65 -1.68 7.48
N GLN A 93 8.21 -2.85 7.77
CA GLN A 93 8.56 -3.86 6.76
C GLN A 93 7.36 -4.72 6.37
N SER A 94 6.42 -4.90 7.31
CA SER A 94 5.19 -5.67 7.13
C SER A 94 4.02 -4.93 7.77
N THR A 95 2.81 -5.30 7.38
CA THR A 95 1.54 -4.75 7.89
C THR A 95 0.59 -5.89 8.27
N PRO A 96 -0.50 -5.61 9.00
CA PRO A 96 -1.56 -6.60 9.21
C PRO A 96 -2.10 -7.18 7.90
N VAL A 97 -2.16 -6.38 6.83
CA VAL A 97 -2.59 -6.83 5.50
C VAL A 97 -1.58 -7.81 4.91
N ALA A 98 -0.28 -7.55 5.04
CA ALA A 98 0.74 -8.49 4.58
C ALA A 98 0.72 -9.80 5.34
N LEU A 99 0.55 -9.76 6.68
CA LEU A 99 0.39 -10.98 7.47
C LEU A 99 -0.84 -11.78 7.03
N MET A 100 -1.99 -11.12 6.80
CA MET A 100 -3.18 -11.78 6.29
C MET A 100 -2.95 -12.39 4.90
N SER A 101 -2.43 -11.61 3.94
CA SER A 101 -2.24 -12.03 2.55
C SER A 101 -1.26 -13.19 2.40
N ASN A 102 -0.32 -13.34 3.33
CA ASN A 102 0.62 -14.46 3.38
C ASN A 102 0.16 -15.62 4.29
N ASN A 103 -1.08 -15.56 4.82
CA ASN A 103 -1.61 -16.55 5.75
C ASN A 103 -0.74 -16.75 7.01
N LEU A 104 -0.17 -15.64 7.50
CA LEU A 104 0.67 -15.57 8.70
C LEU A 104 -0.01 -14.84 9.87
N LEU A 105 -1.22 -14.29 9.65
CA LEU A 105 -1.97 -13.60 10.69
C LEU A 105 -2.57 -14.60 11.69
N ASP A 106 -2.09 -14.58 12.93
CA ASP A 106 -2.64 -15.35 14.05
C ASP A 106 -3.39 -14.41 15.02
N MET A 107 -4.73 -14.45 14.93
CA MET A 107 -5.62 -13.70 15.82
C MET A 107 -6.62 -14.66 16.49
N PRO A 108 -6.27 -15.27 17.64
CA PRO A 108 -7.16 -16.20 18.34
C PRO A 108 -8.47 -15.56 18.82
N GLU A 109 -8.50 -14.24 19.03
CA GLU A 109 -9.70 -13.48 19.36
C GLU A 109 -9.79 -12.20 18.49
N GLY A 110 -11.01 -11.86 18.06
CA GLY A 110 -11.25 -10.72 17.16
C GLY A 110 -10.92 -11.02 15.70
N GLY A 111 -10.65 -9.98 14.90
CA GLY A 111 -10.28 -10.13 13.50
C GLY A 111 -9.49 -8.95 12.94
N LEU A 112 -9.12 -9.05 11.66
CA LEU A 112 -8.31 -8.04 10.97
C LEU A 112 -8.80 -6.59 11.16
N PRO A 113 -10.10 -6.26 11.14
CA PRO A 113 -10.54 -4.89 11.38
C PRO A 113 -10.08 -4.31 12.71
N ASP A 114 -10.04 -5.11 13.79
CA ASP A 114 -9.56 -4.68 15.11
C ASP A 114 -8.09 -4.29 15.03
N PHE A 115 -7.28 -5.13 14.36
CA PHE A 115 -5.86 -4.85 14.17
C PHE A 115 -5.62 -3.65 13.24
N LEU A 116 -6.43 -3.48 12.18
CA LEU A 116 -6.29 -2.34 11.27
C LEU A 116 -6.64 -1.00 11.93
N ASN A 117 -7.61 -0.96 12.86
CA ASN A 117 -7.90 0.26 13.63
C ASN A 117 -6.70 0.65 14.49
N TRP A 118 -6.13 -0.31 15.22
CA TRP A 118 -4.92 -0.08 16.01
C TRP A 118 -3.69 0.19 15.17
N TRP A 119 -3.60 -0.38 13.96
CA TRP A 119 -2.50 -0.12 13.04
C TRP A 119 -2.38 1.36 12.69
N LEU A 120 -3.50 2.07 12.51
CA LEU A 120 -3.49 3.52 12.27
C LEU A 120 -2.89 4.28 13.46
N VAL A 121 -3.25 3.88 14.68
CA VAL A 121 -2.71 4.46 15.93
C VAL A 121 -1.22 4.19 16.07
N LEU A 122 -0.79 2.94 15.84
CA LEU A 122 0.61 2.54 15.90
C LEU A 122 1.45 3.27 14.85
N ARG A 123 0.97 3.40 13.61
CA ARG A 123 1.68 4.18 12.57
C ARG A 123 1.77 5.65 12.90
N ALA A 124 0.72 6.24 13.47
CA ALA A 124 0.76 7.62 13.92
C ALA A 124 1.79 7.85 15.03
N ALA A 125 1.88 6.91 15.99
CA ALA A 125 2.89 6.93 17.04
C ALA A 125 4.31 6.72 16.50
N LEU A 126 4.51 5.76 15.59
CA LEU A 126 5.85 5.33 15.16
C LEU A 126 6.45 6.18 14.06
N ASP A 127 5.63 6.70 13.16
CA ASP A 127 6.07 7.44 11.98
C ASP A 127 5.69 8.93 12.03
N GLY A 128 5.03 9.39 13.11
CA GLY A 128 4.61 10.79 13.26
C GLY A 128 3.57 11.22 12.21
N ARG A 129 2.77 10.27 11.72
CA ARG A 129 1.81 10.49 10.63
C ARG A 129 0.40 10.61 11.16
N ARG A 130 -0.23 11.76 10.90
CA ARG A 130 -1.58 12.02 11.36
C ARG A 130 -2.59 10.98 10.84
N ILE A 131 -3.44 10.48 11.72
CA ILE A 131 -4.62 9.73 11.34
C ILE A 131 -5.62 10.73 10.76
N HIS A 132 -6.04 10.52 9.51
CA HIS A 132 -7.01 11.39 8.88
C HIS A 132 -8.34 11.36 9.64
N ALA A 133 -8.79 12.54 10.05
CA ALA A 133 -10.11 12.81 10.59
C ALA A 133 -11.00 13.46 9.53
N ARG A 134 -12.30 13.52 9.79
CA ARG A 134 -13.24 14.21 8.89
C ARG A 134 -12.85 15.68 8.72
N GLY A 135 -12.73 16.10 7.46
CA GLY A 135 -12.34 17.46 7.10
C GLY A 135 -10.83 17.67 6.94
N ASP A 136 -10.00 16.64 7.13
CA ASP A 136 -8.56 16.75 6.88
C ASP A 136 -8.20 16.84 5.40
N VAL A 137 -9.05 16.25 4.55
CA VAL A 137 -8.90 16.31 3.10
C VAL A 137 -9.92 17.32 2.57
N THR A 138 -9.41 18.43 2.03
CA THR A 138 -10.20 19.47 1.39
C THR A 138 -9.57 19.81 0.06
N PHE A 139 -10.41 20.15 -0.92
CA PHE A 139 -9.98 20.45 -2.28
C PHE A 139 -10.42 21.85 -2.66
N THR A 140 -9.54 22.58 -3.35
CA THR A 140 -9.74 23.98 -3.73
C THR A 140 -10.31 24.14 -5.14
N GLU A 141 -10.10 23.16 -6.01
CA GLU A 141 -10.53 23.17 -7.42
C GLU A 141 -11.55 22.06 -7.77
N ALA A 142 -11.98 22.02 -9.03
CA ALA A 142 -12.87 21.00 -9.55
C ALA A 142 -12.21 19.60 -9.49
N GLU A 143 -12.88 18.66 -8.82
CA GLU A 143 -12.42 17.31 -8.49
C GLU A 143 -12.14 16.39 -9.71
N ARG A 144 -12.40 16.84 -10.94
CA ARG A 144 -12.35 16.02 -12.17
C ARG A 144 -11.63 16.74 -13.31
N ARG A 145 -10.32 16.90 -13.16
CA ARG A 145 -9.45 17.51 -14.18
C ARG A 145 -8.69 16.44 -14.95
N SER A 146 -8.39 16.73 -16.21
CA SER A 146 -7.52 15.93 -17.05
C SER A 146 -6.51 16.83 -17.75
N PHE A 147 -5.34 16.29 -18.03
CA PHE A 147 -4.18 16.99 -18.59
C PHE A 147 -3.80 16.39 -19.95
N SER A 148 -2.93 17.06 -20.68
CA SER A 148 -2.16 16.49 -21.79
C SER A 148 -0.66 16.72 -21.53
N LEU A 149 0.19 16.18 -22.40
CA LEU A 149 1.62 16.48 -22.38
C LEU A 149 1.94 17.94 -22.74
N ASP A 150 0.98 18.76 -23.16
CA ASP A 150 1.21 20.19 -23.41
C ASP A 150 1.09 21.02 -22.11
N ASP A 151 0.47 20.45 -21.06
CA ASP A 151 0.40 21.09 -19.76
C ASP A 151 1.79 21.14 -19.10
N SER A 152 2.02 22.19 -18.30
CA SER A 152 3.26 22.36 -17.56
C SER A 152 3.40 21.35 -16.41
N ASP A 153 4.64 20.94 -16.12
CA ASP A 153 4.94 20.04 -15.01
C ASP A 153 4.57 20.67 -13.67
N GLU A 154 4.72 21.99 -13.52
CA GLU A 154 4.34 22.72 -12.31
C GLU A 154 2.83 22.62 -12.04
N THR A 155 2.00 22.75 -13.09
CA THR A 155 0.55 22.66 -12.94
C THR A 155 0.12 21.24 -12.61
N MET A 156 0.66 20.24 -13.31
CA MET A 156 0.37 18.84 -13.02
C MET A 156 0.86 18.45 -11.62
N ARG A 157 2.03 18.92 -11.19
CA ARG A 157 2.55 18.69 -9.83
C ARG A 157 1.62 19.28 -8.78
N GLY A 158 1.21 20.53 -8.93
CA GLY A 158 0.29 21.18 -7.98
C GLY A 158 -0.99 20.37 -7.79
N PHE A 159 -1.59 19.90 -8.89
CA PHE A 159 -2.76 19.03 -8.82
C PHE A 159 -2.45 17.67 -8.17
N LEU A 160 -1.33 17.04 -8.54
CA LEU A 160 -0.94 15.74 -7.97
C LEU A 160 -0.70 15.82 -6.46
N GLU A 161 -0.08 16.88 -5.96
CA GLU A 161 0.18 17.10 -4.54
C GLU A 161 -1.12 17.29 -3.72
N GLU A 162 -2.14 17.89 -4.33
CA GLU A 162 -3.43 18.13 -3.68
C GLU A 162 -4.38 16.93 -3.77
N TYR A 163 -4.47 16.29 -4.94
CA TYR A 163 -5.46 15.24 -5.22
C TYR A 163 -4.90 13.82 -5.17
N GLY A 164 -3.58 13.64 -5.19
CA GLY A 164 -2.93 12.33 -5.14
C GLY A 164 -3.02 11.50 -6.42
N TYR A 165 -3.53 12.07 -7.53
CA TYR A 165 -3.59 11.40 -8.83
C TYR A 165 -3.43 12.38 -10.01
N LEU A 166 -3.14 11.83 -11.21
CA LEU A 166 -3.22 12.55 -12.47
C LEU A 166 -3.92 11.70 -13.52
N HIS A 167 -4.73 12.35 -14.36
CA HIS A 167 -5.26 11.77 -15.59
C HIS A 167 -4.66 12.52 -16.78
N ILE A 168 -3.71 11.91 -17.48
CA ILE A 168 -3.01 12.50 -18.63
C ILE A 168 -3.50 11.82 -19.91
N ARG A 169 -4.09 12.60 -20.80
CA ARG A 169 -4.70 12.13 -22.05
C ARG A 169 -3.69 12.13 -23.18
N GLY A 170 -3.91 11.25 -24.15
CA GLY A 170 -3.14 11.23 -25.40
C GLY A 170 -1.70 10.81 -25.24
N ILE A 171 -1.35 10.09 -24.16
CA ILE A 171 -0.04 9.45 -24.00
C ILE A 171 0.16 8.38 -25.08
N PHE A 172 -0.89 7.59 -25.33
CA PHE A 172 -0.93 6.56 -26.35
C PHE A 172 -2.15 6.76 -27.25
N SER A 173 -2.00 6.41 -28.52
CA SER A 173 -3.08 6.34 -29.49
C SER A 173 -3.85 5.02 -29.38
N GLU A 174 -5.06 4.98 -29.94
CA GLU A 174 -5.88 3.77 -30.01
C GLU A 174 -5.16 2.63 -30.74
N ALA A 175 -4.44 2.94 -31.83
CA ALA A 175 -3.70 1.93 -32.60
C ALA A 175 -2.52 1.34 -31.81
N GLU A 176 -1.83 2.16 -31.02
CA GLU A 176 -0.76 1.69 -30.12
C GLU A 176 -1.32 0.78 -29.04
N MET A 177 -2.43 1.17 -28.40
CA MET A 177 -3.06 0.34 -27.36
C MET A 177 -3.67 -0.95 -27.92
N ALA A 178 -4.22 -0.92 -29.13
CA ALA A 178 -4.69 -2.13 -29.82
C ALA A 178 -3.54 -3.11 -30.12
N ALA A 179 -2.35 -2.59 -30.45
CA ALA A 179 -1.16 -3.42 -30.64
C ALA A 179 -0.66 -4.03 -29.30
N VAL A 180 -0.68 -3.25 -28.22
CA VAL A 180 -0.41 -3.75 -26.85
C VAL A 180 -1.41 -4.85 -26.46
N GLU A 181 -2.70 -4.65 -26.72
CA GLU A 181 -3.75 -5.64 -26.44
C GLU A 181 -3.55 -6.95 -27.23
N ALA A 182 -3.14 -6.84 -28.50
CA ALA A 182 -2.88 -8.00 -29.36
C ALA A 182 -1.71 -8.88 -28.87
N ASP A 183 -0.77 -8.33 -28.10
CA ASP A 183 0.35 -9.07 -27.52
C ASP A 183 -0.06 -9.88 -26.27
N PHE A 184 -1.17 -9.53 -25.60
CA PHE A 184 -1.65 -10.26 -24.42
C PHE A 184 -1.90 -11.77 -24.68
N PRO A 185 -2.66 -12.19 -25.71
CA PRO A 185 -2.84 -13.60 -26.03
C PRO A 185 -1.56 -14.30 -26.51
N VAL A 186 -0.55 -13.56 -26.97
CA VAL A 186 0.78 -14.11 -27.30
C VAL A 186 1.58 -14.41 -26.03
N ALA A 187 1.47 -13.54 -25.02
CA ALA A 187 2.14 -13.72 -23.73
C ALA A 187 1.46 -14.80 -22.85
N ALA A 188 0.14 -14.89 -22.89
CA ALA A 188 -0.65 -15.71 -21.97
C ALA A 188 -0.22 -17.20 -21.89
N PRO A 189 0.13 -17.90 -22.99
CA PRO A 189 0.60 -19.29 -22.94
C PRO A 189 1.88 -19.53 -22.15
N HIS A 190 2.62 -18.48 -21.77
CA HIS A 190 3.84 -18.59 -20.96
C HIS A 190 3.60 -18.58 -19.45
N PHE A 191 2.34 -18.46 -19.03
CA PHE A 191 1.95 -18.41 -17.62
C PHE A 191 0.96 -19.53 -17.30
N GLU A 192 1.16 -20.14 -16.14
CA GLU A 192 0.33 -21.23 -15.65
C GLU A 192 -0.18 -20.92 -14.24
N LYS A 193 -1.24 -21.62 -13.83
CA LYS A 193 -1.81 -21.46 -12.50
C LYS A 193 -0.79 -21.81 -11.43
N GLY A 194 -0.59 -20.89 -10.49
CA GLY A 194 0.43 -21.02 -9.44
C GLY A 194 1.78 -20.40 -9.81
N ASP A 195 1.95 -19.88 -11.02
CA ASP A 195 3.11 -19.05 -11.36
C ASP A 195 3.12 -17.80 -10.46
N PRO A 196 4.20 -17.53 -9.71
CA PRO A 196 4.28 -16.36 -8.83
C PRO A 196 4.22 -15.02 -9.57
N ARG A 197 4.32 -15.02 -10.90
CA ARG A 197 4.25 -13.84 -11.78
C ARG A 197 2.86 -13.63 -12.37
N ALA A 198 1.90 -14.52 -12.13
CA ALA A 198 0.59 -14.46 -12.76
C ALA A 198 -0.55 -14.69 -11.76
N TRP A 199 -1.67 -14.00 -11.99
CA TRP A 199 -2.91 -14.25 -11.26
C TRP A 199 -3.97 -14.78 -12.21
N PHE A 200 -4.70 -15.78 -11.72
CA PHE A 200 -5.84 -16.36 -12.41
C PHE A 200 -7.12 -16.13 -11.61
N ALA A 201 -8.22 -15.98 -12.33
CA ALA A 201 -9.55 -15.84 -11.75
C ALA A 201 -10.56 -16.76 -12.44
N THR A 202 -11.54 -17.24 -11.67
CA THR A 202 -12.66 -18.03 -12.16
C THR A 202 -13.86 -17.11 -12.37
N THR A 203 -14.43 -17.13 -13.57
CA THR A 203 -15.68 -16.43 -13.88
C THR A 203 -16.91 -17.27 -13.51
N LYS A 204 -18.08 -16.62 -13.45
CA LYS A 204 -19.38 -17.23 -13.10
C LYS A 204 -19.79 -18.44 -13.95
N ASP A 205 -19.29 -18.52 -15.18
CA ASP A 205 -19.49 -19.64 -16.12
C ASP A 205 -18.43 -20.75 -15.97
N GLY A 206 -17.55 -20.63 -14.97
CA GLY A 206 -16.52 -21.62 -14.64
C GLY A 206 -15.25 -21.54 -15.49
N ARG A 207 -15.09 -20.50 -16.33
CA ARG A 207 -13.84 -20.30 -17.09
C ARG A 207 -12.75 -19.77 -16.16
N GLU A 208 -11.56 -20.33 -16.31
CA GLU A 208 -10.34 -19.83 -15.69
C GLU A 208 -9.67 -18.84 -16.66
N GLU A 209 -9.43 -17.62 -16.20
CA GLU A 209 -8.82 -16.56 -17.01
C GLU A 209 -7.56 -16.02 -16.35
N LEU A 210 -6.53 -15.73 -17.16
CA LEU A 210 -5.34 -15.00 -16.74
C LEU A 210 -5.69 -13.51 -16.61
N VAL A 211 -5.64 -12.98 -15.40
CA VAL A 211 -6.11 -11.62 -15.08
C VAL A 211 -4.97 -10.64 -14.74
N ARG A 212 -3.77 -11.16 -14.49
CA ARG A 212 -2.55 -10.36 -14.33
C ARG A 212 -1.33 -11.17 -14.72
N MET A 213 -0.37 -10.53 -15.36
CA MET A 213 0.99 -11.06 -15.55
C MET A 213 2.06 -9.99 -15.29
N GLU A 214 3.16 -10.38 -14.63
CA GLU A 214 4.34 -9.55 -14.38
C GLU A 214 5.41 -9.77 -15.47
N GLY A 215 5.97 -8.68 -15.99
CA GLY A 215 7.03 -8.70 -17.00
C GLY A 215 6.51 -8.94 -18.41
N PHE A 216 5.40 -8.27 -18.75
CA PHE A 216 4.78 -8.29 -20.07
C PHE A 216 5.70 -7.72 -21.16
N ASP A 217 6.63 -6.84 -20.77
CA ASP A 217 7.69 -6.29 -21.64
C ASP A 217 8.61 -7.35 -22.26
N ARG A 218 8.64 -8.57 -21.73
CA ARG A 218 9.36 -9.71 -22.35
C ARG A 218 8.64 -10.27 -23.59
N TYR A 219 7.34 -10.02 -23.71
CA TYR A 219 6.48 -10.59 -24.74
C TYR A 219 5.87 -9.53 -25.66
N SER A 220 6.00 -8.25 -25.32
CA SER A 220 5.50 -7.13 -26.11
C SER A 220 6.62 -6.12 -26.36
N GLU A 221 7.22 -6.21 -27.56
CA GLU A 221 8.16 -5.19 -28.04
C GLU A 221 7.49 -3.82 -28.15
N VAL A 222 6.23 -3.80 -28.58
CA VAL A 222 5.39 -2.60 -28.64
C VAL A 222 5.33 -1.92 -27.29
N SER A 223 4.97 -2.64 -26.22
CA SER A 223 4.87 -2.07 -24.87
C SER A 223 6.20 -1.50 -24.39
N ARG A 224 7.31 -2.21 -24.66
CA ARG A 224 8.66 -1.75 -24.31
C ARG A 224 9.02 -0.44 -25.02
N GLU A 225 8.79 -0.36 -26.32
CA GLU A 225 9.06 0.85 -27.11
C GLU A 225 8.22 2.04 -26.64
N LEU A 226 6.94 1.81 -26.34
CA LEU A 226 6.02 2.84 -25.88
C LEU A 226 6.46 3.47 -24.56
N ILE A 227 6.85 2.66 -23.57
CA ILE A 227 7.30 3.19 -22.28
C ILE A 227 8.65 3.88 -22.36
N ASP A 228 9.47 3.60 -23.37
CA ASP A 228 10.77 4.25 -23.60
C ASP A 228 10.63 5.59 -24.36
N LYS A 229 9.43 5.97 -24.83
CA LYS A 229 9.21 7.25 -25.50
C LYS A 229 9.45 8.44 -24.56
N PRO A 230 10.01 9.56 -25.06
CA PRO A 230 10.26 10.76 -24.24
C PRO A 230 9.01 11.29 -23.50
N GLY A 231 7.84 11.22 -24.15
CA GLY A 231 6.57 11.64 -23.54
C GLY A 231 6.18 10.82 -22.31
N PHE A 232 6.39 9.50 -22.34
CA PHE A 232 6.13 8.64 -21.19
C PHE A 232 7.20 8.82 -20.11
N GLN A 233 8.48 8.88 -20.49
CA GLN A 233 9.58 9.07 -19.55
C GLN A 233 9.49 10.40 -18.79
N ARG A 234 8.96 11.46 -19.41
CA ARG A 234 8.71 12.75 -18.75
C ARG A 234 7.82 12.63 -17.52
N ILE A 235 6.88 11.67 -17.47
CA ILE A 235 5.96 11.50 -16.33
C ILE A 235 6.75 11.36 -15.02
N GLY A 236 7.90 10.70 -15.04
CA GLY A 236 8.75 10.51 -13.87
C GLY A 236 9.26 11.83 -13.26
N GLY A 237 9.38 12.89 -14.05
CA GLY A 237 9.81 14.22 -13.59
C GLY A 237 8.69 15.11 -13.04
N ILE A 238 7.42 14.78 -13.34
CA ILE A 238 6.27 15.61 -12.94
C ILE A 238 6.24 15.86 -11.43
N PRO A 239 6.41 14.87 -10.55
CA PRO A 239 6.43 15.11 -9.10
C PRO A 239 7.56 16.01 -8.59
N GLY A 240 8.53 16.38 -9.42
CA GLY A 240 9.73 17.13 -9.01
C GLY A 240 10.80 16.27 -8.36
N LEU A 241 10.57 14.97 -8.31
CA LEU A 241 11.48 13.92 -7.88
C LEU A 241 11.79 13.15 -9.15
N SER A 242 13.05 13.07 -9.58
CA SER A 242 13.43 12.46 -10.86
C SER A 242 13.23 10.94 -10.84
N HIS A 243 11.98 10.48 -10.93
CA HIS A 243 11.65 9.06 -10.94
C HIS A 243 12.16 8.43 -12.23
N SER A 244 12.89 7.34 -12.08
CA SER A 244 13.26 6.47 -13.19
C SER A 244 12.42 5.21 -13.13
N GLN A 245 12.09 4.65 -14.29
CA GLN A 245 11.54 3.30 -14.34
C GLN A 245 12.55 2.31 -13.77
N ALA A 246 12.22 1.74 -12.61
CA ALA A 246 12.95 0.67 -11.98
C ALA A 246 11.97 -0.43 -11.61
N SER A 247 12.37 -1.69 -11.77
CA SER A 247 11.58 -2.81 -11.33
C SER A 247 12.18 -3.37 -10.04
N ARG A 248 11.35 -3.66 -9.03
CA ARG A 248 11.81 -4.32 -7.80
C ARG A 248 12.38 -5.72 -8.08
N LYS A 249 11.90 -6.37 -9.14
CA LYS A 249 12.43 -7.64 -9.65
C LYS A 249 13.00 -7.42 -11.05
N PRO A 250 14.18 -7.95 -11.37
CA PRO A 250 14.72 -7.85 -12.73
C PRO A 250 13.72 -8.36 -13.78
N GLY A 251 13.52 -7.58 -14.83
CA GLY A 251 12.67 -7.97 -15.98
C GLY A 251 11.15 -7.89 -15.73
N THR A 252 10.68 -7.15 -14.73
CA THR A 252 9.23 -6.93 -14.49
C THR A 252 8.87 -5.45 -14.60
N ARG A 253 9.23 -4.80 -15.70
CA ARG A 253 8.95 -3.36 -15.90
C ARG A 253 7.47 -3.09 -16.13
N ILE A 254 6.79 -4.00 -16.83
CA ILE A 254 5.38 -3.86 -17.18
C ILE A 254 4.58 -5.02 -16.59
N GLY A 255 3.52 -4.68 -15.85
CA GLY A 255 2.45 -5.63 -15.53
C GLY A 255 1.29 -5.42 -16.51
N ALA A 256 0.76 -6.50 -17.08
CA ALA A 256 -0.46 -6.45 -17.87
C ALA A 256 -1.62 -7.02 -17.07
N LEU A 257 -2.76 -6.33 -17.06
CA LEU A 257 -3.96 -6.74 -16.35
C LEU A 257 -5.12 -6.88 -17.33
N SER A 258 -5.89 -7.97 -17.19
CA SER A 258 -7.18 -8.15 -17.83
C SER A 258 -8.25 -8.24 -16.74
N LYS A 259 -9.36 -7.53 -16.91
CA LYS A 259 -10.46 -7.45 -15.93
C LYS A 259 -11.74 -8.05 -16.53
N PRO A 260 -11.86 -9.38 -16.58
CA PRO A 260 -13.06 -10.02 -17.10
C PRO A 260 -14.26 -9.75 -16.21
N ILE A 261 -15.44 -9.63 -16.83
CA ILE A 261 -16.69 -9.39 -16.11
C ILE A 261 -17.18 -10.69 -15.47
N GLY A 262 -17.60 -10.62 -14.21
CA GLY A 262 -18.26 -11.73 -13.51
C GLY A 262 -17.29 -12.74 -12.91
N VAL A 263 -16.12 -12.29 -12.46
CA VAL A 263 -15.24 -13.09 -11.59
C VAL A 263 -15.96 -13.43 -10.28
N VAL A 264 -15.92 -14.71 -9.90
CA VAL A 264 -16.49 -15.24 -8.66
C VAL A 264 -15.44 -15.84 -7.72
N LYS A 265 -14.22 -16.07 -8.21
CA LYS A 265 -13.09 -16.60 -7.42
C LYS A 265 -11.77 -16.08 -7.99
N GLY A 266 -10.78 -15.83 -7.13
CA GLY A 266 -9.48 -15.28 -7.52
C GLY A 266 -9.46 -13.74 -7.49
N ILE A 267 -8.28 -13.16 -7.74
CA ILE A 267 -8.04 -11.72 -7.56
C ILE A 267 -8.44 -10.99 -8.84
N SER A 268 -9.58 -10.30 -8.84
CA SER A 268 -10.00 -9.40 -9.93
C SER A 268 -10.31 -8.01 -9.41
N ASP A 269 -11.40 -7.87 -8.66
CA ASP A 269 -11.76 -6.61 -8.01
C ASP A 269 -11.25 -6.63 -6.58
N VAL A 270 -10.31 -5.73 -6.31
CA VAL A 270 -9.73 -5.56 -4.98
C VAL A 270 -10.48 -4.44 -4.25
N PRO A 271 -10.74 -4.59 -2.95
CA PRO A 271 -11.38 -3.53 -2.15
C PRO A 271 -10.49 -2.28 -2.10
N TRP A 272 -11.01 -1.20 -1.52
CA TRP A 272 -10.22 0.01 -1.24
C TRP A 272 -8.88 -0.36 -0.57
N HIS A 273 -7.79 0.04 -1.20
CA HIS A 273 -6.43 -0.28 -0.75
C HIS A 273 -5.45 0.80 -1.23
N LYS A 274 -4.22 0.69 -0.73
CA LYS A 274 -3.04 1.38 -1.25
C LYS A 274 -2.12 0.32 -1.85
N ASP A 275 -1.41 0.64 -2.92
CA ASP A 275 -0.44 -0.29 -3.52
C ASP A 275 0.68 -0.70 -2.54
N CYS A 276 1.05 0.21 -1.64
CA CYS A 276 1.99 -0.03 -0.54
C CYS A 276 1.34 -0.58 0.75
N SER A 277 0.11 -1.11 0.68
CA SER A 277 -0.61 -1.63 1.87
C SER A 277 0.06 -2.85 2.51
N LEU A 278 0.96 -3.53 1.81
CA LEU A 278 1.74 -4.66 2.32
C LEU A 278 2.94 -4.23 3.19
N GLY A 279 3.27 -2.94 3.24
CA GLY A 279 4.35 -2.40 4.04
C GLY A 279 5.31 -1.55 3.23
N ARG A 280 6.38 -1.12 3.90
CA ARG A 280 7.46 -0.28 3.39
C ARG A 280 6.99 1.08 2.93
N HIS A 281 5.88 1.57 3.47
CA HIS A 281 5.35 2.89 3.15
C HIS A 281 6.36 3.99 3.54
N SER A 282 6.96 3.89 4.71
CA SER A 282 7.99 4.82 5.19
C SER A 282 9.27 4.79 4.35
N TYR A 283 9.45 3.81 3.45
CA TYR A 283 10.64 3.62 2.59
C TYR A 283 10.34 3.91 1.11
N GLU A 284 9.11 3.69 0.66
CA GLU A 284 8.77 3.57 -0.76
C GLU A 284 7.54 4.38 -1.19
N CYS A 285 6.90 5.16 -0.29
CA CYS A 285 5.67 5.93 -0.57
C CYS A 285 5.82 6.98 -1.70
N CYS A 286 7.03 7.26 -2.19
CA CYS A 286 7.20 8.13 -3.36
C CYS A 286 6.97 7.40 -4.70
N ASN A 287 6.80 6.07 -4.70
CA ASN A 287 6.65 5.32 -5.96
C ASN A 287 5.41 5.75 -6.75
N LEU A 288 5.55 5.79 -8.07
CA LEU A 288 4.46 6.05 -9.00
C LEU A 288 3.98 4.77 -9.65
N THR A 289 2.67 4.55 -9.62
CA THR A 289 1.98 3.59 -10.49
C THR A 289 1.43 4.36 -11.68
N VAL A 290 1.86 3.98 -12.90
CA VAL A 290 1.39 4.58 -14.16
C VAL A 290 0.73 3.48 -14.97
N GLY A 291 -0.51 3.70 -15.42
CA GLY A 291 -1.32 2.74 -16.18
C GLY A 291 -2.46 3.40 -16.92
#